data_AF-A0A369KID1-F1
#
_entry.id   AF-A0A369KID1-F1
#
_cell.length_a   1.000
_cell.length_b   1.000
_cell.length_c   1.000
_cell.angle_alpha   90.00
_cell.angle_beta   90.00
_cell.angle_gamma   90.00
#
_symmetry.space_group_name_H-M   'P 1'
#
loop_
_entity.id
_entity.type
_entity.pdbx_description
1 polymer ?
#
loop_
_entity_poly.entity_id
_entity_poly.type
_entity_poly.pdbx_seq_one_letter_code
_entity_poly.pdbx_strand_id
1 'polypeptide(L)'
;MEHQIGLPGITEERLQEVEAELGFSLPSELRTYYKKENKFEAGEWQFHPIKDAQYIKRTWEDVVHVNSTDAEDYPDGFFRIAADGSGDELGYLLPDAETIVLWDHEEQELFPVASTLAAFMEQEQQLLDSAMQADDFFETVLETEAVYGLSKLKQSGWAYCPSNQGETDVLLFFSTEEGARACQTNGWEKYHLIRLDLDVFTDGWLPNMIQDGLYCGLNWDAGLQGLELDPENVLEELEG
;
A
#
# COMPACT_ATOMS: atom_id res chain seq x y z
N MET A 1 -18.56 4.82 -18.03
CA MET A 1 -18.18 3.42 -18.29
C MET A 1 -17.00 3.18 -17.39
N GLU A 2 -17.20 2.45 -16.30
CA GLU A 2 -16.09 2.00 -15.45
C GLU A 2 -15.09 1.27 -16.35
N HIS A 3 -13.84 1.71 -16.36
CA HIS A 3 -12.77 0.93 -16.95
C HIS A 3 -12.60 -0.28 -16.04
N GLN A 4 -13.18 -1.42 -16.42
CA GLN A 4 -12.93 -2.66 -15.71
C GLN A 4 -11.47 -3.06 -15.98
N ILE A 5 -10.59 -2.75 -15.03
CA ILE A 5 -9.14 -3.03 -15.08
C ILE A 5 -8.91 -4.56 -15.17
N GLY A 6 -9.77 -5.32 -14.50
CA GLY A 6 -9.79 -6.78 -14.49
C GLY A 6 -10.08 -7.47 -15.82
N LEU A 7 -9.46 -8.64 -16.00
CA LEU A 7 -9.81 -9.62 -17.04
C LEU A 7 -10.16 -10.97 -16.41
N PRO A 8 -11.07 -11.76 -17.01
CA PRO A 8 -11.39 -13.09 -16.51
C PRO A 8 -10.14 -13.94 -16.29
N GLY A 9 -10.15 -14.76 -15.25
CA GLY A 9 -9.04 -15.66 -14.94
C GLY A 9 -8.77 -16.70 -16.03
N ILE A 10 -7.55 -17.24 -15.98
CA ILE A 10 -6.99 -18.17 -16.96
C ILE A 10 -7.21 -19.62 -16.54
N THR A 11 -7.46 -20.48 -17.52
CA THR A 11 -7.66 -21.92 -17.30
C THR A 11 -6.34 -22.61 -16.94
N GLU A 12 -6.45 -23.75 -16.24
CA GLU A 12 -5.30 -24.62 -15.94
C GLU A 12 -4.57 -25.06 -17.21
N GLU A 13 -5.30 -25.37 -18.29
CA GLU A 13 -4.74 -25.77 -19.58
C GLU A 13 -3.89 -24.66 -20.18
N ARG A 14 -4.38 -23.41 -20.18
CA ARG A 14 -3.62 -22.28 -20.73
C ARG A 14 -2.40 -21.93 -19.88
N LEU A 15 -2.47 -22.10 -18.56
CA LEU A 15 -1.29 -21.96 -17.70
C LEU A 15 -0.21 -22.98 -18.05
N GLN A 16 -0.58 -24.25 -18.28
CA GLN A 16 0.37 -25.30 -18.67
C GLN A 16 1.00 -25.04 -20.04
N GLU A 17 0.25 -24.49 -20.99
CA GLU A 17 0.80 -24.05 -22.28
C GLU A 17 1.86 -22.96 -22.09
N VAL A 18 1.55 -21.93 -21.30
CA VAL A 18 2.48 -20.83 -20.99
C VAL A 18 3.74 -21.33 -20.29
N GLU A 19 3.61 -22.24 -19.32
CA GLU A 19 4.75 -22.86 -18.64
C GLU A 19 5.62 -23.69 -19.58
N ALA A 20 5.01 -24.37 -20.55
CA ALA A 20 5.76 -25.08 -21.59
C ALA A 20 6.52 -24.12 -22.51
N GLU A 21 5.96 -22.94 -22.80
CA GLU A 21 6.63 -21.87 -23.56
C GLU A 21 7.79 -21.24 -22.76
N LEU A 22 7.60 -20.99 -21.46
CA LEU A 22 8.62 -20.45 -20.55
C LEU A 22 9.72 -21.46 -20.19
N GLY A 23 9.42 -22.75 -20.23
CA GLY A 23 10.34 -23.83 -19.87
C GLY A 23 10.43 -24.14 -18.37
N PHE A 24 9.55 -23.57 -17.54
CA PHE A 24 9.45 -23.83 -16.11
C PHE A 24 8.01 -23.63 -15.61
N SER A 25 7.71 -24.16 -14.42
CA SER A 25 6.41 -23.95 -13.77
C SER A 25 6.36 -22.58 -13.10
N LEU A 26 5.30 -21.82 -13.37
CA LEU A 26 5.07 -20.52 -12.75
C LEU A 26 4.97 -20.67 -11.22
N PRO A 27 5.43 -19.67 -10.45
CA PRO A 27 5.22 -19.60 -9.01
C PRO A 27 3.77 -19.86 -8.61
N SER A 28 3.56 -20.60 -7.51
CA SER A 28 2.26 -21.13 -7.12
C SER A 28 1.23 -20.04 -6.79
N GLU A 29 1.68 -18.95 -6.15
CA GLU A 29 0.85 -17.78 -5.85
C GLU A 29 0.48 -17.04 -7.14
N LEU A 30 1.44 -16.78 -8.03
CA LEU A 30 1.20 -16.14 -9.33
C LEU A 30 0.17 -16.91 -10.16
N ARG A 31 0.27 -18.26 -10.21
CA ARG A 31 -0.74 -19.11 -10.84
C ARG A 31 -2.12 -18.93 -10.23
N THR A 32 -2.20 -18.77 -8.90
CA THR A 32 -3.46 -18.58 -8.18
C THR A 32 -4.09 -17.24 -8.55
N TYR A 33 -3.30 -16.17 -8.65
CA TYR A 33 -3.79 -14.87 -9.13
C TYR A 33 -4.30 -14.95 -10.56
N TYR A 34 -3.52 -15.48 -11.51
CA TYR A 34 -3.99 -15.60 -12.90
C TYR A 34 -5.25 -16.43 -13.07
N LYS A 35 -5.47 -17.47 -12.24
CA LYS A 35 -6.73 -18.25 -12.25
C LYS A 35 -7.94 -17.43 -11.79
N LYS A 36 -7.74 -16.46 -10.92
CA LYS A 36 -8.79 -15.57 -10.43
C LYS A 36 -9.03 -14.44 -11.42
N GLU A 37 -7.95 -13.82 -11.88
CA GLU A 37 -7.97 -12.59 -12.66
C GLU A 37 -6.68 -12.48 -13.50
N ASN A 38 -6.83 -12.37 -14.82
CA ASN A 38 -5.67 -12.41 -15.72
C ASN A 38 -4.90 -11.09 -15.77
N LYS A 39 -5.57 -9.97 -15.45
CA LYS A 39 -4.97 -8.64 -15.43
C LYS A 39 -5.36 -7.95 -14.14
N PHE A 40 -4.37 -7.68 -13.30
CA PHE A 40 -4.53 -7.10 -11.97
C PHE A 40 -3.35 -6.16 -11.68
N GLU A 41 -3.48 -5.38 -10.60
CA GLU A 41 -2.51 -4.39 -10.16
C GLU A 41 -2.36 -4.42 -8.64
N ALA A 42 -1.27 -3.84 -8.13
CA ALA A 42 -1.03 -3.60 -6.72
C ALA A 42 -0.25 -2.29 -6.57
N GLY A 43 -0.89 -1.28 -5.97
CA GLY A 43 -0.33 0.08 -5.99
C GLY A 43 -0.12 0.56 -7.42
N GLU A 44 1.11 0.92 -7.76
CA GLU A 44 1.53 1.32 -9.10
C GLU A 44 1.85 0.15 -10.05
N TRP A 45 1.99 -1.06 -9.51
CA TRP A 45 2.46 -2.22 -10.26
C TRP A 45 1.36 -2.82 -11.13
N GLN A 46 1.61 -2.86 -12.43
CA GLN A 46 0.75 -3.50 -13.42
C GLN A 46 1.30 -4.88 -13.77
N PHE A 47 0.61 -5.94 -13.37
CA PHE A 47 1.07 -7.30 -13.65
C PHE A 47 0.87 -7.65 -15.13
N HIS A 48 1.93 -8.18 -15.74
CA HIS A 48 1.90 -8.68 -17.10
C HIS A 48 0.90 -9.83 -17.17
N PRO A 49 -0.14 -9.74 -18.02
CA PRO A 49 -1.14 -10.79 -18.12
C PRO A 49 -0.58 -12.04 -18.80
N ILE A 50 -1.37 -13.10 -18.85
CA ILE A 50 -1.20 -14.16 -19.84
C ILE A 50 -1.93 -13.76 -21.11
N LYS A 51 -1.28 -14.00 -22.26
CA LYS A 51 -1.85 -13.74 -23.57
C LYS A 51 -3.17 -14.48 -23.77
N ASP A 52 -4.21 -13.72 -24.09
CA ASP A 52 -5.56 -14.21 -24.37
C ASP A 52 -6.06 -13.60 -25.67
N ALA A 53 -6.36 -14.45 -26.65
CA ALA A 53 -6.85 -14.04 -27.96
C ALA A 53 -8.16 -13.24 -27.91
N GLN A 54 -9.01 -13.48 -26.90
CA GLN A 54 -10.25 -12.71 -26.70
C GLN A 54 -9.96 -11.26 -26.26
N TYR A 55 -8.85 -11.07 -25.55
CA TYR A 55 -8.44 -9.79 -24.97
C TYR A 55 -7.10 -9.31 -25.48
N ILE A 56 -6.71 -9.67 -26.71
CA ILE A 56 -5.34 -9.48 -27.23
C ILE A 56 -4.83 -8.05 -27.12
N LYS A 57 -5.68 -7.04 -27.27
CA LYS A 57 -5.30 -5.62 -27.13
C LYS A 57 -4.87 -5.23 -25.72
N ARG A 58 -5.27 -6.01 -24.72
CA ARG A 58 -4.99 -5.81 -23.30
C ARG A 58 -3.97 -6.80 -22.75
N THR A 59 -3.66 -7.84 -23.52
CA THR A 59 -2.78 -8.96 -23.16
C THR A 59 -1.66 -9.18 -24.18
N TRP A 60 -1.33 -8.15 -24.96
CA TRP A 60 -0.27 -8.24 -25.96
C TRP A 60 1.12 -8.25 -25.32
N GLU A 61 1.28 -7.48 -24.24
CA GLU A 61 2.49 -7.40 -23.40
C GLU A 61 2.36 -8.41 -22.26
N ASP A 62 2.39 -9.69 -22.65
CA ASP A 62 2.18 -10.80 -21.72
C ASP A 62 3.48 -11.31 -21.10
N VAL A 63 3.36 -12.10 -20.04
CA VAL A 63 4.51 -12.60 -19.26
C VAL A 63 5.51 -13.41 -20.10
N VAL A 64 5.06 -14.10 -21.16
CA VAL A 64 5.97 -14.80 -22.09
C VAL A 64 6.72 -13.79 -22.96
N HIS A 65 6.00 -12.82 -23.51
CA HIS A 65 6.58 -11.82 -24.40
C HIS A 65 7.69 -11.06 -23.69
N VAL A 66 7.38 -10.45 -22.55
CA VAL A 66 8.33 -9.60 -21.81
C VAL A 66 9.59 -10.38 -21.45
N ASN A 67 9.48 -11.63 -20.99
CA ASN A 67 10.63 -12.45 -20.61
C ASN A 67 11.38 -13.10 -21.80
N SER A 68 10.85 -13.00 -23.02
CA SER A 68 11.52 -13.45 -24.24
C SER A 68 12.25 -12.34 -24.99
N THR A 69 11.92 -11.08 -24.68
CA THR A 69 12.50 -9.88 -25.29
C THR A 69 13.45 -9.20 -24.32
N ASP A 70 14.52 -8.61 -24.87
CA ASP A 70 15.47 -7.76 -24.14
C ASP A 70 16.05 -8.43 -22.88
N ALA A 71 16.10 -9.77 -22.86
CA ALA A 71 16.54 -10.55 -21.70
C ALA A 71 18.02 -10.29 -21.33
N GLU A 72 18.80 -9.75 -22.26
CA GLU A 72 20.19 -9.37 -22.07
C GLU A 72 20.37 -8.05 -21.30
N ASP A 73 19.30 -7.26 -21.14
CA ASP A 73 19.29 -6.03 -20.35
C ASP A 73 19.02 -6.28 -18.86
N TYR A 74 18.68 -7.51 -18.48
CA TYR A 74 18.31 -7.89 -17.12
C TYR A 74 19.24 -8.95 -16.53
N PRO A 75 19.34 -9.05 -15.19
CA PRO A 75 20.12 -10.09 -14.54
C PRO A 75 19.68 -11.52 -14.92
N ASP A 76 20.65 -12.42 -15.07
CA ASP A 76 20.40 -13.84 -15.38
C ASP A 76 19.43 -14.46 -14.36
N GLY A 77 18.33 -15.03 -14.87
CA GLY A 77 17.31 -15.71 -14.05
C GLY A 77 16.22 -14.79 -13.49
N PHE A 78 16.26 -13.49 -13.77
CA PHE A 78 15.19 -12.58 -13.40
C PHE A 78 13.95 -12.80 -14.29
N PHE A 79 12.87 -13.29 -13.67
CA PHE A 79 11.59 -13.52 -14.30
C PHE A 79 10.63 -12.38 -13.95
N ARG A 80 10.40 -11.49 -14.91
CA ARG A 80 9.56 -10.28 -14.80
C ARG A 80 8.08 -10.63 -14.81
N ILE A 81 7.32 -10.01 -13.91
CA ILE A 81 5.88 -10.27 -13.73
C ILE A 81 5.03 -9.00 -13.68
N ALA A 82 5.61 -7.84 -13.39
CA ALA A 82 4.91 -6.56 -13.36
C ALA A 82 5.87 -5.38 -13.59
N ALA A 83 5.32 -4.27 -14.06
CA ALA A 83 6.03 -3.00 -14.23
C ALA A 83 5.23 -1.83 -13.65
N ASP A 84 5.90 -0.79 -13.18
CA ASP A 84 5.30 0.43 -12.64
C ASP A 84 5.12 1.54 -13.71
N GLY A 85 5.79 1.40 -14.85
CA GLY A 85 5.80 2.37 -15.96
C GLY A 85 6.91 3.42 -15.89
N SER A 86 7.77 3.40 -14.87
CA SER A 86 8.98 4.23 -14.77
C SER A 86 10.19 3.57 -15.47
N GLY A 87 10.13 2.25 -15.63
CA GLY A 87 11.22 1.40 -16.12
C GLY A 87 11.55 0.28 -15.13
N ASP A 88 11.08 0.39 -13.89
CA ASP A 88 11.27 -0.61 -12.86
C ASP A 88 10.37 -1.83 -13.09
N GLU A 89 10.89 -2.98 -12.70
CA GLU A 89 10.27 -4.28 -12.94
C GLU A 89 10.23 -5.10 -11.66
N LEU A 90 9.10 -5.75 -11.38
CA LEU A 90 8.98 -6.74 -10.31
C LEU A 90 9.07 -8.15 -10.89
N GLY A 91 9.58 -9.07 -10.09
CA GLY A 91 9.69 -10.45 -10.50
C GLY A 91 10.25 -11.39 -9.46
N TYR A 92 10.80 -12.49 -9.97
CA TYR A 92 11.44 -13.54 -9.20
C TYR A 92 12.87 -13.73 -9.70
N LEU A 93 13.83 -13.93 -8.79
CA LEU A 93 15.17 -14.35 -9.16
C LEU A 93 15.26 -15.88 -9.10
N LEU A 94 15.00 -16.53 -10.24
CA LEU A 94 14.94 -17.99 -10.30
C LEU A 94 16.31 -18.63 -9.95
N PRO A 95 16.32 -19.78 -9.25
CA PRO A 95 15.20 -20.67 -8.99
C PRO A 95 14.38 -20.34 -7.73
N ASP A 96 14.64 -19.23 -7.02
CA ASP A 96 13.74 -18.77 -5.96
C ASP A 96 12.43 -18.29 -6.60
N ALA A 97 11.33 -18.94 -6.22
CA ALA A 97 9.99 -18.72 -6.73
C ALA A 97 9.02 -18.30 -5.62
N GLU A 98 9.56 -17.84 -4.48
CA GLU A 98 8.80 -17.31 -3.35
C GLU A 98 9.05 -15.80 -3.21
N THR A 99 10.32 -15.40 -3.07
CA THR A 99 10.70 -14.00 -2.83
C THR A 99 10.39 -13.11 -4.03
N ILE A 100 9.72 -11.99 -3.80
CA ILE A 100 9.53 -10.92 -4.78
C ILE A 100 10.74 -9.99 -4.75
N VAL A 101 11.30 -9.74 -5.92
CA VAL A 101 12.40 -8.81 -6.12
C VAL A 101 11.99 -7.68 -7.06
N LEU A 102 12.43 -6.47 -6.72
CA LEU A 102 12.40 -5.27 -7.54
C LEU A 102 13.71 -5.19 -8.32
N TRP A 103 13.63 -4.94 -9.62
CA TRP A 103 14.74 -4.46 -10.43
C TRP A 103 14.60 -2.96 -10.61
N ASP A 104 15.58 -2.23 -10.06
CA ASP A 104 15.67 -0.78 -10.18
C ASP A 104 16.39 -0.43 -11.48
N HIS A 105 15.73 0.32 -12.35
CA HIS A 105 16.25 0.70 -13.66
C HIS A 105 17.44 1.68 -13.55
N GLU A 106 17.42 2.57 -12.57
CA GLU A 106 18.44 3.60 -12.38
C GLU A 106 19.74 3.02 -11.83
N GLU A 107 19.63 2.17 -10.82
CA GLU A 107 20.75 1.53 -10.14
C GLU A 107 21.20 0.24 -10.84
N GLN A 108 20.34 -0.36 -11.68
CA GLN A 108 20.54 -1.65 -12.32
C GLN A 108 20.80 -2.79 -11.32
N GLU A 109 20.16 -2.71 -10.14
CA GLU A 109 20.28 -3.65 -9.05
C GLU A 109 18.95 -4.33 -8.71
N LEU A 110 19.05 -5.51 -8.07
CA LEU A 110 17.89 -6.27 -7.59
C LEU A 110 17.76 -6.17 -6.07
N PHE A 111 16.57 -5.83 -5.60
CA PHE A 111 16.25 -5.69 -4.18
C PHE A 111 15.10 -6.63 -3.78
N PRO A 112 15.26 -7.47 -2.74
CA PRO A 112 14.14 -8.22 -2.20
C PRO A 112 13.16 -7.27 -1.52
N VAL A 113 11.89 -7.28 -1.94
CA VAL A 113 10.85 -6.38 -1.42
C VAL A 113 9.78 -7.10 -0.60
N ALA A 114 9.56 -8.40 -0.86
CA ALA A 114 8.64 -9.22 -0.06
C ALA A 114 9.02 -10.70 -0.08
N SER A 115 8.70 -11.43 0.99
CA SER A 115 9.00 -12.87 1.09
C SER A 115 8.09 -13.75 0.22
N THR A 116 6.90 -13.26 -0.15
CA THR A 116 5.95 -13.93 -1.03
C THR A 116 5.17 -12.89 -1.85
N LEU A 117 4.53 -13.32 -2.94
CA LEU A 117 3.64 -12.44 -3.71
C LEU A 117 2.44 -12.04 -2.86
N ALA A 118 1.87 -12.95 -2.08
CA ALA A 118 0.75 -12.64 -1.19
C ALA A 118 1.11 -11.55 -0.17
N ALA A 119 2.31 -11.61 0.42
CA ALA A 119 2.79 -10.58 1.33
C ALA A 119 2.96 -9.23 0.62
N PHE A 120 3.55 -9.23 -0.59
CA PHE A 120 3.67 -8.01 -1.40
C PHE A 120 2.30 -7.37 -1.67
N MET A 121 1.34 -8.17 -2.14
CA MET A 121 -0.01 -7.70 -2.44
C MET A 121 -0.74 -7.17 -1.19
N GLU A 122 -0.52 -7.77 -0.02
CA GLU A 122 -1.07 -7.31 1.26
C GLU A 122 -0.45 -5.97 1.68
N GLN A 123 0.87 -5.81 1.53
CA GLN A 123 1.58 -4.55 1.83
C GLN A 123 1.07 -3.40 0.96
N GLU A 124 0.95 -3.59 -0.35
CA GLU A 124 0.44 -2.58 -1.28
C GLU A 124 -1.02 -2.20 -0.98
N GLN A 125 -1.87 -3.19 -0.70
CA GLN A 125 -3.26 -2.92 -0.31
C GLN A 125 -3.34 -2.14 1.01
N GLN A 126 -2.53 -2.52 2.00
CA GLN A 126 -2.48 -1.82 3.28
C GLN A 126 -2.00 -0.38 3.13
N LEU A 127 -1.03 -0.13 2.25
CA LEU A 127 -0.56 1.23 1.94
C LEU A 127 -1.68 2.08 1.33
N LEU A 128 -2.42 1.52 0.36
CA LEU A 128 -3.56 2.18 -0.26
C LEU A 128 -4.66 2.48 0.75
N ASP A 129 -5.04 1.50 1.58
CA ASP A 129 -6.07 1.67 2.61
C ASP A 129 -5.66 2.76 3.62
N SER A 130 -4.38 2.80 3.98
CA SER A 130 -3.82 3.81 4.89
C SER A 130 -3.83 5.22 4.29
N ALA A 131 -3.57 5.35 2.99
CA ALA A 131 -3.66 6.62 2.27
C ALA A 131 -5.11 7.10 2.21
N MET A 132 -6.06 6.21 1.87
CA MET A 132 -7.48 6.55 1.86
C MET A 132 -8.00 6.99 3.24
N GLN A 133 -7.53 6.37 4.33
CA GLN A 133 -7.88 6.80 5.69
C GLN A 133 -7.43 8.24 5.97
N ALA A 134 -6.23 8.62 5.53
CA ALA A 134 -5.72 9.97 5.67
C ALA A 134 -6.52 10.97 4.82
N ASP A 135 -6.81 10.65 3.56
CA ASP A 135 -7.65 11.47 2.68
C ASP A 135 -9.05 11.69 3.29
N ASP A 136 -9.69 10.61 3.74
CA ASP A 136 -10.98 10.64 4.43
C ASP A 136 -10.92 11.52 5.70
N PHE A 137 -9.75 11.58 6.38
CA PHE A 137 -9.57 12.48 7.51
C PHE A 137 -9.68 13.93 7.06
N PHE A 138 -8.87 14.34 6.08
CA PHE A 138 -8.82 15.72 5.59
C PHE A 138 -10.20 16.19 5.11
N GLU A 139 -10.85 15.41 4.24
CA GLU A 139 -12.17 15.75 3.72
C GLU A 139 -13.20 15.95 4.84
N THR A 140 -13.22 15.02 5.80
CA THR A 140 -14.21 15.03 6.88
C THR A 140 -13.97 16.15 7.88
N VAL A 141 -12.71 16.44 8.27
CA VAL A 141 -12.43 17.49 9.27
C VAL A 141 -12.63 18.89 8.69
N LEU A 142 -12.37 19.09 7.39
CA LEU A 142 -12.67 20.33 6.68
C LEU A 142 -14.17 20.57 6.56
N GLU A 143 -14.98 19.51 6.39
CA GLU A 143 -16.45 19.64 6.37
C GLU A 143 -17.04 19.88 7.77
N THR A 144 -16.52 19.19 8.79
CA THR A 144 -17.14 19.13 10.13
C THR A 144 -16.53 20.08 11.16
N GLU A 145 -15.37 20.66 10.85
CA GLU A 145 -14.53 21.48 11.75
C GLU A 145 -14.24 20.79 13.09
N ALA A 146 -14.18 19.45 13.10
CA ALA A 146 -14.07 18.63 14.30
C ALA A 146 -12.99 17.55 14.16
N VAL A 147 -12.07 17.52 15.13
CA VAL A 147 -11.06 16.47 15.27
C VAL A 147 -11.28 15.74 16.58
N TYR A 148 -11.09 14.42 16.59
CA TYR A 148 -11.26 13.58 17.75
C TYR A 148 -9.97 12.89 18.15
N GLY A 149 -9.89 12.51 19.42
CA GLY A 149 -8.89 11.56 19.88
C GLY A 149 -9.15 11.06 21.28
N LEU A 150 -8.21 10.26 21.77
CA LEU A 150 -8.32 9.59 23.05
C LEU A 150 -7.27 10.14 24.00
N SER A 151 -7.69 10.47 25.23
CA SER A 151 -6.75 10.95 26.26
C SER A 151 -7.05 10.38 27.64
N LYS A 152 -6.01 9.95 28.37
CA LYS A 152 -6.10 9.37 29.71
C LYS A 152 -6.72 10.33 30.72
N LEU A 153 -6.39 11.62 30.62
CA LEU A 153 -7.01 12.72 31.34
C LEU A 153 -7.59 13.69 30.32
N LYS A 154 -8.54 14.53 30.71
CA LYS A 154 -9.15 15.50 29.78
C LYS A 154 -8.13 16.41 29.04
N GLN A 155 -6.91 16.56 29.56
CA GLN A 155 -5.88 17.43 28.99
C GLN A 155 -4.46 16.81 29.04
N SER A 156 -4.31 15.49 29.25
CA SER A 156 -2.97 14.88 29.37
C SER A 156 -3.00 13.35 29.17
N GLY A 157 -1.96 12.82 28.50
CA GLY A 157 -1.84 11.41 28.14
C GLY A 157 -2.64 11.06 26.89
N TRP A 158 -2.30 11.67 25.76
CA TRP A 158 -2.89 11.38 24.45
C TRP A 158 -2.56 9.95 23.98
N ALA A 159 -3.42 9.35 23.17
CA ALA A 159 -3.17 8.05 22.56
C ALA A 159 -2.06 8.17 21.52
N TYR A 160 -1.07 7.28 21.61
CA TYR A 160 0.12 7.32 20.77
C TYR A 160 0.62 5.91 20.46
N CYS A 161 1.31 5.77 19.34
CA CYS A 161 2.05 4.56 18.95
C CYS A 161 3.52 4.91 18.72
N PRO A 162 4.50 4.07 19.13
CA PRO A 162 5.88 4.27 18.71
C PRO A 162 6.01 4.27 17.18
N SER A 163 6.76 5.23 16.64
CA SER A 163 7.00 5.35 15.20
C SER A 163 7.83 4.19 14.67
N ASN A 164 7.50 3.73 13.45
CA ASN A 164 8.34 2.81 12.69
C ASN A 164 9.44 3.54 11.89
N GLN A 165 9.31 4.86 11.73
CA GLN A 165 10.24 5.70 10.97
C GLN A 165 11.36 6.31 11.84
N GLY A 166 11.22 6.33 13.16
CA GLY A 166 12.24 6.89 14.05
C GLY A 166 12.01 6.62 15.53
N GLU A 167 12.95 7.09 16.37
CA GLU A 167 12.85 7.02 17.84
C GLU A 167 11.93 8.13 18.39
N THR A 168 10.71 8.21 17.86
CA THR A 168 9.68 9.18 18.26
C THR A 168 8.31 8.50 18.36
N ASP A 169 7.29 9.26 18.76
CA ASP A 169 5.91 8.78 18.89
C ASP A 169 4.99 9.40 17.82
N VAL A 170 3.97 8.64 17.44
CA VAL A 170 2.90 9.02 16.53
C VAL A 170 1.66 9.28 17.37
N LEU A 171 1.14 10.51 17.36
CA LEU A 171 -0.10 10.85 18.04
C LEU A 171 -1.31 10.59 17.13
N LEU A 172 -2.34 9.93 17.67
CA LEU A 172 -3.49 9.49 16.88
C LEU A 172 -4.64 10.50 16.90
N PHE A 173 -5.15 10.84 15.72
CA PHE A 173 -6.28 11.75 15.52
C PHE A 173 -7.29 11.12 14.58
N PHE A 174 -8.57 11.44 14.78
CA PHE A 174 -9.67 10.84 14.05
C PHE A 174 -10.63 11.92 13.59
N SER A 175 -11.20 11.76 12.40
CA SER A 175 -12.21 12.69 11.88
C SER A 175 -13.62 12.41 12.41
N THR A 176 -13.83 11.25 13.05
CA THR A 176 -15.14 10.84 13.61
C THR A 176 -15.02 10.35 15.06
N GLU A 177 -16.11 10.50 15.83
CA GLU A 177 -16.23 9.93 17.17
C GLU A 177 -16.18 8.39 17.11
N GLU A 178 -16.83 7.80 16.11
CA GLU A 178 -16.88 6.36 15.90
C GLU A 178 -15.48 5.76 15.66
N GLY A 179 -14.67 6.40 14.81
CA GLY A 179 -13.28 5.98 14.55
C GLY A 179 -12.43 6.02 15.82
N ALA A 180 -12.46 7.13 16.54
CA ALA A 180 -11.74 7.25 17.82
C ALA A 180 -12.20 6.20 18.85
N ARG A 181 -13.50 5.89 18.91
CA ARG A 181 -14.03 4.86 19.81
C ARG A 181 -13.62 3.45 19.40
N ALA A 182 -13.47 3.17 18.10
CA ALA A 182 -13.00 1.87 17.63
C ALA A 182 -11.59 1.53 18.16
N CYS A 183 -10.73 2.55 18.30
CA CYS A 183 -9.39 2.41 18.86
C CYS A 183 -9.36 2.41 20.39
N GLN A 184 -10.49 2.56 21.09
CA GLN A 184 -10.57 2.57 22.56
C GLN A 184 -10.41 1.16 23.18
N THR A 185 -9.38 0.45 22.76
CA THR A 185 -9.01 -0.91 23.13
C THR A 185 -7.51 -0.96 23.47
N ASN A 186 -6.96 -2.13 23.78
CA ASN A 186 -5.52 -2.41 23.86
C ASN A 186 -4.70 -1.39 24.69
N GLY A 187 -5.18 -1.01 25.87
CA GLY A 187 -4.51 -0.04 26.76
C GLY A 187 -5.15 1.35 26.81
N TRP A 188 -6.11 1.65 25.93
CA TRP A 188 -6.87 2.91 25.93
C TRP A 188 -8.34 2.74 26.38
N GLU A 189 -8.72 1.61 26.96
CA GLU A 189 -10.11 1.30 27.35
C GLU A 189 -10.69 2.31 28.35
N LYS A 190 -9.81 2.96 29.12
CA LYS A 190 -10.18 3.96 30.13
C LYS A 190 -9.92 5.40 29.68
N TYR A 191 -9.45 5.60 28.44
CA TYR A 191 -9.20 6.94 27.92
C TYR A 191 -10.54 7.63 27.67
N HIS A 192 -10.54 8.95 27.69
CA HIS A 192 -11.69 9.77 27.38
C HIS A 192 -11.64 10.16 25.91
N LEU A 193 -12.79 10.09 25.24
CA LEU A 193 -12.98 10.72 23.95
C LEU A 193 -12.93 12.24 24.12
N ILE A 194 -12.05 12.88 23.37
CA ILE A 194 -11.88 14.33 23.30
C ILE A 194 -12.27 14.78 21.89
N ARG A 195 -13.11 15.82 21.80
CA ARG A 195 -13.35 16.57 20.57
C ARG A 195 -12.58 17.88 20.65
N LEU A 196 -11.84 18.19 19.60
CA LEU A 196 -11.14 19.44 19.34
C LEU A 196 -11.87 20.15 18.20
N ASP A 197 -11.95 21.47 18.26
CA ASP A 197 -12.31 22.28 17.09
C ASP A 197 -11.09 22.32 16.16
N LEU A 198 -11.31 22.40 14.85
CA LEU A 198 -10.24 22.36 13.85
C LEU A 198 -9.15 23.42 14.13
N ASP A 199 -9.54 24.67 14.43
CA ASP A 199 -8.61 25.75 14.77
C ASP A 199 -7.69 25.40 15.97
N VAL A 200 -8.19 24.63 16.94
CA VAL A 200 -7.37 24.20 18.09
C VAL A 200 -6.34 23.15 17.66
N PHE A 201 -6.71 22.31 16.70
CA PHE A 201 -5.81 21.32 16.13
C PHE A 201 -4.72 22.00 15.28
N THR A 202 -5.09 22.91 14.38
CA THR A 202 -4.16 23.61 13.47
C THR A 202 -3.31 24.66 14.16
N ASP A 203 -3.86 25.49 15.04
CA ASP A 203 -3.10 26.58 15.69
C ASP A 203 -2.35 26.11 16.95
N GLY A 204 -2.73 24.95 17.48
CA GLY A 204 -2.29 24.45 18.77
C GLY A 204 -1.53 23.15 18.68
N TRP A 205 -2.19 22.07 18.25
CA TRP A 205 -1.59 20.74 18.28
C TRP A 205 -0.47 20.58 17.25
N LEU A 206 -0.74 20.83 15.97
CA LEU A 206 0.24 20.62 14.91
C LEU A 206 1.54 21.41 15.13
N PRO A 207 1.52 22.72 15.48
CA PRO A 207 2.74 23.49 15.71
C PRO A 207 3.58 22.97 16.88
N ASN A 208 2.93 22.52 17.96
CA ASN A 208 3.64 21.92 19.09
C ASN A 208 4.22 20.55 18.72
N MET A 209 3.52 19.74 17.92
CA MET A 209 4.02 18.46 17.44
C MET A 209 5.23 18.62 16.51
N ILE A 210 5.24 19.62 15.63
CA ILE A 210 6.40 19.99 14.80
C ILE A 210 7.59 20.30 15.71
N GLN A 211 7.38 21.12 16.75
CA GLN A 211 8.45 21.49 17.69
C GLN A 211 8.98 20.27 18.46
N ASP A 212 8.12 19.33 18.80
CA ASP A 212 8.46 18.14 19.58
C ASP A 212 9.00 16.97 18.72
N GLY A 213 8.96 17.09 17.38
CA GLY A 213 9.42 16.05 16.45
C GLY A 213 8.55 14.80 16.46
N LEU A 214 7.22 14.98 16.64
CA LEU A 214 6.22 13.93 16.66
C LEU A 214 5.55 13.77 15.30
N TYR A 215 4.96 12.59 15.05
CA TYR A 215 4.16 12.33 13.84
C TYR A 215 2.66 12.32 14.13
N CYS A 216 1.86 12.52 13.08
CA CYS A 216 0.41 12.38 13.08
C CYS A 216 0.00 11.01 12.53
N GLY A 217 -0.84 10.28 13.26
CA GLY A 217 -1.57 9.13 12.75
C GLY A 217 -3.03 9.52 12.53
N LEU A 218 -3.45 9.62 11.28
CA LEU A 218 -4.79 10.09 10.92
C LEU A 218 -5.70 8.90 10.60
N ASN A 219 -6.84 8.79 11.28
CA ASN A 219 -7.86 7.75 11.06
C ASN A 219 -7.33 6.30 11.10
N TRP A 220 -6.26 6.06 11.87
CA TRP A 220 -5.74 4.71 12.06
C TRP A 220 -6.81 3.78 12.60
N ASP A 221 -6.75 2.50 12.22
CA ASP A 221 -7.76 1.54 12.66
C ASP A 221 -7.47 0.95 14.05
N ALA A 222 -8.34 0.05 14.52
CA ALA A 222 -8.15 -0.64 15.81
C ALA A 222 -6.94 -1.61 15.82
N GLY A 223 -6.39 -1.93 14.65
CA GLY A 223 -5.14 -2.64 14.46
C GLY A 223 -3.91 -1.73 14.50
N LEU A 224 -4.09 -0.41 14.66
CA LEU A 224 -3.05 0.62 14.62
C LEU A 224 -2.31 0.65 13.27
N GLN A 225 -3.07 0.46 12.18
CA GLN A 225 -2.59 0.59 10.81
C GLN A 225 -2.99 1.95 10.25
N GLY A 226 -2.05 2.63 9.60
CA GLY A 226 -2.25 3.90 8.90
C GLY A 226 -0.92 4.58 8.59
N LEU A 227 -0.97 5.73 7.90
CA LEU A 227 0.23 6.50 7.57
C LEU A 227 0.77 7.28 8.79
N GLU A 228 2.09 7.29 8.95
CA GLU A 228 2.79 8.23 9.83
C GLU A 228 3.10 9.49 9.02
N LEU A 229 2.40 10.58 9.32
CA LEU A 229 2.46 11.82 8.56
C LEU A 229 3.20 12.91 9.34
N ASP A 230 4.03 13.68 8.64
CA ASP A 230 4.65 14.88 9.20
C ASP A 230 3.57 15.93 9.53
N PRO A 231 3.51 16.44 10.77
CA PRO A 231 2.54 17.46 11.15
C PRO A 231 2.65 18.76 10.33
N GLU A 232 3.79 19.07 9.73
CA GLU A 232 3.95 20.19 8.79
C GLU A 232 3.14 19.94 7.51
N ASN A 233 3.27 18.75 6.91
CA ASN A 233 2.48 18.36 5.72
C ASN A 233 0.98 18.32 6.02
N VAL A 234 0.59 17.82 7.22
CA VAL A 234 -0.82 17.80 7.64
C VAL A 234 -1.38 19.22 7.79
N LEU A 235 -0.57 20.15 8.32
CA LEU A 235 -0.98 21.55 8.45
C LEU A 235 -1.15 22.21 7.07
N GLU A 236 -0.20 22.00 6.16
CA GLU A 236 -0.28 22.52 4.78
C GLU A 236 -1.54 22.04 4.06
N GLU A 237 -1.86 20.74 4.13
CA GLU A 237 -3.04 20.16 3.48
C GLU A 237 -4.36 20.73 4.04
N LEU A 238 -4.41 21.06 5.33
CA LEU A 238 -5.60 21.65 5.97
C LEU A 238 -5.76 23.15 5.68
N GLU A 239 -4.69 23.86 5.37
CA GLU A 239 -4.71 25.31 5.09
C GLU A 239 -4.97 25.65 3.62
N GLY A 240 -4.63 24.74 2.69
CA GLY A 240 -4.92 24.84 1.25
C GLY A 240 -3.88 25.60 0.42
#